data_AF-A0A933BVG4-F1
#
_entry.id   AF-A0A933BVG4-F1
#
_cell.length_a   1.000
_cell.length_b   1.000
_cell.length_c   1.000
_cell.angle_alpha   90.00
_cell.angle_beta   90.00
_cell.angle_gamma   90.00
#
_symmetry.space_group_name_H-M   'P 1'
#
loop_
_entity.id
_entity.type
_entity.pdbx_description
1 polymer ?
#
loop_
_entity_poly.entity_id
_entity_poly.type
_entity_poly.pdbx_seq_one_letter_code
_entity_poly.pdbx_strand_id
1 'polypeptide(L)'
;MGRLVKVAQTADLGPGEGMTVDAGGTPIALFNVDGAFHAIHNTCLHRGGPLGEGFLEGQIVTCPWHGWKYDCTTGVSKTNPAAKVQVFPVKVQGSDILVELP
;
A
#
# COMPACT_ATOMS: atom_id res chain seq x y z
N MET A 1 -5.32 -7.97 -19.27
CA MET A 1 -5.62 -8.88 -18.15
C MET A 1 -4.47 -8.75 -17.17
N GLY A 2 -4.68 -8.16 -16.01
CA GLY A 2 -3.64 -8.08 -14.99
C GLY A 2 -3.40 -9.43 -14.33
N ARG A 3 -2.17 -9.65 -13.87
CA ARG A 3 -1.79 -10.87 -13.14
C ARG A 3 -2.11 -10.69 -11.66
N LEU A 4 -2.96 -11.55 -11.11
CA LEU A 4 -3.20 -11.59 -9.66
C LEU A 4 -2.07 -12.35 -8.96
N VAL A 5 -1.43 -11.71 -8.00
CA VAL A 5 -0.37 -12.29 -7.17
C VAL A 5 -0.84 -12.29 -5.72
N LYS A 6 -0.85 -13.45 -5.07
CA LYS A 6 -1.08 -13.55 -3.63
C LYS A 6 0.10 -12.91 -2.89
N VAL A 7 -0.19 -11.98 -2.00
CA VAL A 7 0.85 -11.24 -1.24
C VAL A 7 0.80 -11.46 0.26
N ALA A 8 -0.39 -11.79 0.81
CA ALA A 8 -0.59 -11.99 2.24
C ALA A 8 -1.93 -12.69 2.53
N GLN A 9 -2.21 -12.94 3.81
CA GLN A 9 -3.52 -13.32 4.31
C GLN A 9 -4.17 -12.17 5.11
N THR A 10 -5.49 -12.20 5.22
CA THR A 10 -6.25 -11.21 6.00
C THR A 10 -5.92 -11.20 7.50
N ALA A 11 -5.37 -12.30 8.02
CA ALA A 11 -4.94 -12.40 9.41
C ALA A 11 -3.56 -11.76 9.67
N ASP A 12 -2.77 -11.52 8.61
CA ASP A 12 -1.42 -10.97 8.72
C ASP A 12 -1.41 -9.44 8.90
N LEU A 13 -2.53 -8.77 8.62
CA LEU A 13 -2.65 -7.32 8.65
C LEU A 13 -3.98 -6.86 9.21
N GLY A 14 -3.97 -6.41 10.47
CA GLY A 14 -5.13 -5.91 11.18
C GLY A 14 -5.57 -4.52 10.71
N PRO A 15 -6.80 -4.08 11.04
CA PRO A 15 -7.27 -2.74 10.73
C PRO A 15 -6.36 -1.64 11.33
N GLY A 16 -6.04 -0.63 10.55
CA GLY A 16 -5.13 0.46 10.92
C GLY A 16 -3.65 0.14 10.73
N GLU A 17 -3.31 -1.04 10.22
CA GLU A 17 -1.93 -1.46 10.00
C GLU A 17 -1.50 -1.35 8.53
N GLY A 18 -0.17 -1.29 8.33
CA GLY A 18 0.49 -1.38 7.03
C GLY A 18 1.62 -2.39 7.05
N MET A 19 1.94 -2.98 5.89
CA MET A 19 3.11 -3.82 5.71
C MET A 19 3.69 -3.73 4.30
N THR A 20 4.96 -4.06 4.16
CA THR A 20 5.62 -4.25 2.86
C THR A 20 5.49 -5.70 2.41
N VAL A 21 5.07 -5.91 1.17
CA VAL A 21 4.97 -7.22 0.53
C VAL A 21 5.57 -7.18 -0.88
N ASP A 22 5.98 -8.34 -1.40
CA ASP A 22 6.43 -8.48 -2.79
C ASP A 22 5.32 -9.08 -3.66
N ALA A 23 4.98 -8.38 -4.74
CA ALA A 23 4.09 -8.89 -5.78
C ALA A 23 4.91 -9.20 -7.03
N GLY A 24 5.54 -10.38 -7.07
CA GLY A 24 6.28 -10.88 -8.24
C GLY A 24 7.41 -9.94 -8.67
N GLY A 25 8.20 -9.46 -7.72
CA GLY A 25 9.32 -8.53 -7.89
C GLY A 25 8.94 -7.05 -7.78
N THR A 26 7.66 -6.72 -7.65
CA THR A 26 7.20 -5.33 -7.42
C THR A 26 6.99 -5.11 -5.93
N PRO A 27 7.68 -4.14 -5.30
CA PRO A 27 7.50 -3.86 -3.88
C PRO A 27 6.19 -3.08 -3.66
N ILE A 28 5.31 -3.65 -2.84
CA ILE A 28 3.99 -3.11 -2.53
C ILE A 28 3.91 -2.70 -1.06
N ALA A 29 3.32 -1.54 -0.80
CA ALA A 29 2.81 -1.17 0.51
C ALA A 29 1.33 -1.54 0.58
N LEU A 30 1.01 -2.51 1.44
CA LEU A 30 -0.34 -2.99 1.69
C LEU A 30 -0.85 -2.40 3.00
N PHE A 31 -2.06 -1.85 2.98
CA PHE A 31 -2.70 -1.22 4.13
C PHE A 31 -4.08 -1.81 4.36
N ASN A 32 -4.50 -1.86 5.61
CA ASN A 32 -5.86 -2.20 6.00
C ASN A 32 -6.54 -0.98 6.61
N VAL A 33 -7.41 -0.32 5.85
CA VAL A 33 -8.18 0.85 6.28
C VAL A 33 -9.57 0.38 6.67
N ASP A 34 -9.85 0.32 7.97
CA ASP A 34 -11.15 -0.07 8.52
C ASP A 34 -11.71 -1.40 7.96
N GLY A 35 -10.83 -2.37 7.68
CA GLY A 35 -11.18 -3.68 7.11
C GLY A 35 -11.08 -3.76 5.58
N ALA A 36 -10.85 -2.63 4.89
CA ALA A 36 -10.64 -2.59 3.45
C ALA A 36 -9.13 -2.55 3.11
N PHE A 37 -8.70 -3.46 2.23
CA PHE A 37 -7.29 -3.56 1.85
C PHE A 37 -6.95 -2.67 0.65
N HIS A 38 -5.86 -1.92 0.76
CA HIS A 38 -5.38 -1.00 -0.27
C HIS A 38 -3.89 -1.22 -0.55
N ALA A 39 -3.50 -1.21 -1.82
CA ALA A 39 -2.13 -1.44 -2.25
C ALA A 39 -1.61 -0.26 -3.08
N ILE A 40 -0.46 0.27 -2.71
CA ILE A 40 0.29 1.28 -3.48
C ILE A 40 1.75 0.84 -3.65
N HIS A 41 2.47 1.48 -4.56
CA HIS A 41 3.90 1.21 -4.72
C HIS A 41 4.65 1.56 -3.43
N ASN A 42 5.51 0.67 -2.95
CA ASN A 42 6.15 0.84 -1.65
C ASN A 42 7.15 2.01 -1.59
N THR A 43 7.69 2.41 -2.73
CA THR A 43 8.74 3.44 -2.80
C THR A 43 8.17 4.85 -2.77
N CYS A 44 8.42 5.58 -1.69
CA CYS A 44 8.10 7.00 -1.55
C CYS A 44 8.84 7.85 -2.61
N LEU A 45 8.12 8.67 -3.36
CA LEU A 45 8.66 9.50 -4.44
C LEU A 45 9.54 10.66 -3.95
N HIS A 46 9.62 10.93 -2.64
CA HIS A 46 10.53 11.94 -2.10
C HIS A 46 11.98 11.47 -2.16
N ARG A 47 12.30 10.35 -1.49
CA ARG A 47 13.67 9.85 -1.32
C ARG A 47 13.76 8.32 -1.28
N GLY A 48 12.71 7.60 -1.65
CA GLY A 48 12.75 6.14 -1.80
C GLY A 48 12.31 5.33 -0.58
N GLY A 49 11.85 5.97 0.50
CA GLY A 49 11.50 5.26 1.75
C GLY A 49 10.32 4.29 1.60
N PRO A 50 10.27 3.23 2.43
CA PRO A 50 9.25 2.19 2.38
C PRO A 50 7.95 2.69 3.00
N LEU A 51 6.91 2.86 2.19
CA LEU A 51 5.59 3.33 2.65
C LEU A 51 4.87 2.27 3.50
N GLY A 52 5.09 0.99 3.25
CA GLY A 52 4.48 -0.11 4.02
C GLY A 52 4.97 -0.21 5.46
N GLU A 53 6.10 0.41 5.79
CA GLU A 53 6.60 0.57 7.16
C GLU A 53 6.17 1.92 7.79
N GLY A 54 5.34 2.69 7.07
CA GLY A 54 4.86 3.99 7.51
C GLY A 54 3.76 3.90 8.56
N PHE A 55 3.57 4.99 9.28
CA PHE A 55 2.48 5.13 10.24
C PHE A 55 1.17 5.46 9.50
N LEU A 56 0.17 4.58 9.62
CA LEU A 56 -1.15 4.76 9.02
C LEU A 56 -2.11 5.42 10.02
N GLU A 57 -2.72 6.54 9.60
CA GLU A 57 -3.78 7.23 10.34
C GLU A 57 -4.97 7.43 9.40
N GLY A 58 -6.07 6.71 9.66
CA GLY A 58 -7.17 6.59 8.70
C GLY A 58 -6.67 6.04 7.37
N GLN A 59 -6.81 6.82 6.29
CA GLN A 59 -6.30 6.47 4.95
C GLN A 59 -4.94 7.11 4.62
N ILE A 60 -4.33 7.82 5.56
CA ILE A 60 -3.09 8.57 5.32
C ILE A 60 -1.91 7.84 5.93
N VAL A 61 -1.00 7.39 5.07
CA VAL A 61 0.28 6.85 5.52
C VAL A 61 1.34 7.95 5.56
N THR A 62 2.06 8.02 6.66
CA THR A 62 3.24 8.87 6.85
C THR A 62 4.50 8.04 6.65
N CYS A 63 5.27 8.35 5.61
CA CYS A 63 6.53 7.69 5.29
C CYS A 63 7.51 7.78 6.47
N PRO A 64 8.15 6.67 6.89
CA PRO A 64 8.96 6.63 8.11
C PRO A 64 10.27 7.42 7.99
N TRP A 65 10.72 7.76 6.78
CA TRP A 65 12.00 8.46 6.60
C TRP A 65 11.92 9.97 6.83
N HIS A 66 11.02 10.66 6.12
CA HIS A 66 10.97 12.14 6.12
C HIS A 66 9.55 12.68 6.34
N GLY A 67 8.62 11.83 6.80
CA GLY A 67 7.25 12.25 7.12
C GLY A 67 6.37 12.59 5.92
N TRP A 68 6.77 12.22 4.70
CA TRP A 68 5.96 12.48 3.51
C TRP A 68 4.67 11.67 3.56
N LYS A 69 3.55 12.34 3.31
CA LYS A 69 2.22 11.75 3.51
C LYS A 69 1.59 11.36 2.19
N TYR A 70 0.92 10.21 2.18
CA TYR A 70 0.17 9.70 1.03
C TYR A 70 -1.20 9.23 1.46
N ASP A 71 -2.17 9.42 0.59
CA ASP A 71 -3.46 8.75 0.66
C ASP A 71 -3.32 7.34 0.09
N CYS A 72 -3.40 6.29 0.92
CA CYS A 72 -3.15 4.92 0.47
C CYS A 72 -4.26 4.37 -0.45
N THR A 73 -5.41 5.04 -0.53
CA THR A 73 -6.52 4.63 -1.41
C THR A 73 -6.36 5.16 -2.83
N THR A 74 -5.68 6.31 -2.98
CA THR A 74 -5.51 7.00 -4.27
C THR A 74 -4.05 7.08 -4.73
N GLY A 75 -3.08 6.82 -3.85
CA GLY A 75 -1.66 6.99 -4.08
C GLY A 75 -1.18 8.44 -4.14
N VAL A 76 -2.07 9.42 -3.97
CA VAL A 76 -1.73 10.85 -4.08
C VAL A 76 -1.03 11.33 -2.81
N SER A 77 0.08 12.05 -2.96
CA SER A 77 0.76 12.67 -1.83
C SER A 77 -0.06 13.84 -1.28
N LYS A 78 -0.22 13.89 0.05
CA LYS A 78 -0.80 15.06 0.74
C LYS A 78 0.21 16.19 0.91
N THR A 79 1.51 15.88 0.81
CA THR A 79 2.58 16.90 0.88
C THR A 79 2.82 17.58 -0.47
N ASN A 80 2.66 16.85 -1.58
CA ASN A 80 2.71 17.40 -2.94
C ASN A 80 1.64 16.74 -3.82
N PRO A 81 0.47 17.37 -4.04
CA PRO A 81 -0.62 16.78 -4.82
C PRO A 81 -0.27 16.39 -6.27
N ALA A 82 0.82 16.91 -6.84
CA ALA A 82 1.32 16.51 -8.16
C ALA A 82 2.06 15.16 -8.14
N ALA A 83 2.50 14.69 -6.97
CA ALA A 83 3.17 13.40 -6.79
C ALA A 83 2.15 12.30 -6.46
N LYS A 84 2.16 11.22 -7.26
CA LYS A 84 1.26 10.08 -7.09
C LYS A 84 2.01 8.77 -7.30
N VAL A 85 2.02 7.91 -6.28
CA VAL A 85 2.50 6.53 -6.44
C VAL A 85 1.45 5.68 -7.15
N GLN A 86 1.90 4.61 -7.81
CA GLN A 86 0.99 3.65 -8.45
C GLN A 86 0.08 3.00 -7.41
N VAL A 87 -1.20 2.85 -7.75
CA VAL A 87 -2.20 2.11 -6.98
C VAL A 87 -2.44 0.80 -7.70
N PHE A 88 -2.53 -0.29 -6.93
CA PHE A 88 -2.78 -1.62 -7.46
C PHE A 88 -4.14 -2.12 -6.97
N PRO A 89 -5.00 -2.65 -7.85
CA PRO A 89 -6.25 -3.28 -7.42
C PRO A 89 -5.97 -4.43 -6.45
N VAL A 90 -6.73 -4.48 -5.36
CA VAL A 90 -6.67 -5.56 -4.38
C VAL A 90 -7.94 -6.40 -4.49
N LYS A 91 -7.78 -7.72 -4.48
CA LYS A 91 -8.87 -8.68 -4.44
C LYS A 91 -8.66 -9.62 -3.26
N VAL A 92 -9.71 -9.82 -2.47
CA VAL A 92 -9.71 -10.83 -1.40
C VAL A 92 -10.46 -12.07 -1.88
N GLN A 93 -9.83 -13.23 -1.78
CA GLN A 93 -10.46 -14.52 -2.08
C GLN A 93 -10.31 -15.46 -0.88
N GLY A 94 -11.40 -15.66 -0.13
CA GLY A 94 -11.31 -16.33 1.17
C GLY A 94 -10.47 -15.51 2.14
N SER A 95 -9.38 -16.09 2.65
CA SER A 95 -8.39 -15.40 3.49
C SER A 95 -7.24 -14.78 2.71
N ASP A 96 -7.14 -15.01 1.41
CA ASP A 96 -5.98 -14.59 0.62
C ASP A 96 -6.17 -13.18 0.07
N ILE A 97 -5.17 -12.34 0.25
CA ILE A 97 -5.08 -10.99 -0.33
C ILE A 97 -4.24 -11.10 -1.61
N LEU A 98 -4.86 -10.74 -2.74
CA LEU A 98 -4.25 -10.73 -4.05
C LEU A 98 -4.12 -9.30 -4.57
N VAL A 99 -2.98 -8.99 -5.17
CA VAL A 99 -2.71 -7.71 -5.84
C VAL A 99 -2.68 -7.94 -7.35
N GLU A 100 -3.41 -7.12 -8.10
CA GLU A 100 -3.39 -7.14 -9.57
C GLU A 100 -2.25 -6.27 -10.08
N LEU A 101 -1.30 -6.90 -10.78
CA LEU A 101 -0.23 -6.21 -11.49
C LEU A 101 -0.66 -5.92 -12.94
N PRO A 102 -0.25 -4.77 -13.51
CA PRO A 102 -0.53 -4.42 -14.90
C PRO A 102 0.06 -5.40 -15.92
#